data_AF-A0AAW2FW44-F1
#
_entry.id   AF-A0AAW2FW44-F1
#
_cell.length_a   1.000
_cell.length_b   1.000
_cell.length_c   1.000
_cell.angle_alpha   90.00
_cell.angle_beta   90.00
_cell.angle_gamma   90.00
#
_symmetry.space_group_name_H-M   'P 1'
#
loop_
_entity.id
_entity.type
_entity.pdbx_description
1 polymer ?
#
loop_
_entity_poly.entity_id
_entity_poly.type
_entity_poly.pdbx_seq_one_letter_code
_entity_poly.pdbx_strand_id
1 'polypeptide(L)'
;MVLAPPAPHAPFTPADRHNDKYNGTKAKRTLNFNVPVHQDKHWLIREGPTPLPDDIIPKIDEIYRKRWEALLAVDDLVKNVHDLLKERHLLDDTFFIYTSDNGYHIGQFSMPMDKRQPYETDIRVPLLISGPGIELSTISTPVSSVDIFITILSIASVDYASDGMTLFDTYRNFTQDRTVLIEYRGERSHKLTSSGCPSDNDINVALCAKEMACKCEDAANNTFSCIRRVAPNFNNVFCVFEDDQKFIEAYDMNIDEYQLTNIGYSMEKSSRRRFRKLLKNMVMCQGPTCVYTGSGKIRK
;
A
#
# COMPACT_ATOMS: atom_id res chain seq x y z
N MET A 1 -16.85 -16.26 6.09
CA MET A 1 -16.64 -16.49 4.64
C MET A 1 -15.63 -15.48 4.15
N VAL A 2 -14.68 -15.87 3.29
CA VAL A 2 -13.76 -14.94 2.63
C VAL A 2 -14.03 -14.99 1.14
N LEU A 3 -14.37 -13.84 0.55
CA LEU A 3 -14.55 -13.68 -0.90
C LEU A 3 -13.38 -12.85 -1.42
N ALA A 4 -12.49 -13.49 -2.19
CA ALA A 4 -11.26 -12.87 -2.69
C ALA A 4 -11.20 -12.98 -4.22
N PRO A 5 -12.06 -12.25 -4.96
CA PRO A 5 -11.97 -12.21 -6.40
C PRO A 5 -10.63 -11.58 -6.83
N PRO A 6 -9.99 -12.06 -7.91
CA PRO A 6 -8.71 -11.51 -8.36
C PRO A 6 -8.84 -10.12 -9.00
N ALA A 7 -10.04 -9.70 -9.42
CA ALA A 7 -10.24 -8.37 -10.01
C ALA A 7 -9.99 -7.27 -8.96
N PRO A 8 -9.28 -6.18 -9.30
CA PRO A 8 -8.90 -5.75 -10.64
C PRO A 8 -7.44 -6.05 -11.00
N HIS A 9 -6.85 -7.16 -10.52
CA HIS A 9 -5.52 -7.59 -10.94
C HIS A 9 -5.43 -7.82 -12.47
N ALA A 10 -4.21 -7.82 -13.01
CA ALA A 10 -3.95 -8.24 -14.37
C ALA A 10 -4.60 -9.62 -14.63
N PRO A 11 -5.25 -9.86 -15.79
CA PRO A 11 -5.15 -9.11 -17.05
C PRO A 11 -6.10 -7.90 -17.21
N PHE A 12 -6.69 -7.38 -16.13
CA PHE A 12 -7.57 -6.20 -16.15
C PHE A 12 -8.82 -6.37 -17.04
N THR A 13 -9.29 -7.60 -17.25
CA THR A 13 -10.40 -7.88 -18.16
C THR A 13 -11.74 -7.54 -17.49
N PRO A 14 -12.52 -6.59 -18.02
CA PRO A 14 -13.86 -6.33 -17.51
C PRO A 14 -14.81 -7.48 -17.85
N ALA A 15 -15.89 -7.61 -17.10
CA ALA A 15 -17.01 -8.43 -17.55
C ALA A 15 -17.66 -7.79 -18.79
N ASP A 16 -18.20 -8.59 -19.71
CA ASP A 16 -18.76 -8.09 -20.98
C ASP A 16 -19.77 -6.95 -20.80
N ARG A 17 -20.61 -7.04 -19.76
CA ARG A 17 -21.63 -6.04 -19.37
C ARG A 17 -21.07 -4.72 -18.79
N HIS A 18 -19.75 -4.64 -18.60
CA HIS A 18 -19.06 -3.49 -18.01
C HIS A 18 -18.03 -2.85 -18.94
N ASN A 19 -17.77 -3.46 -20.10
CA ASN A 19 -16.95 -2.84 -21.13
C ASN A 19 -17.46 -1.44 -21.46
N ASP A 20 -16.53 -0.52 -21.65
CA ASP A 20 -16.74 0.87 -22.05
C ASP A 20 -17.51 1.76 -21.04
N LYS A 21 -17.90 1.25 -19.87
CA LYS A 21 -18.60 2.04 -18.84
C LYS A 21 -17.80 3.25 -18.35
N TYR A 22 -16.47 3.19 -18.48
CA TYR A 22 -15.57 4.28 -18.08
C TYR A 22 -14.80 4.85 -19.27
N ASN A 23 -15.34 4.77 -20.49
CA ASN A 23 -14.67 5.32 -21.68
C ASN A 23 -14.29 6.81 -21.50
N GLY A 24 -13.11 7.19 -21.98
CA GLY A 24 -12.53 8.53 -21.79
C GLY A 24 -11.92 8.80 -20.41
N THR A 25 -12.12 7.91 -19.42
CA THR A 25 -11.45 8.03 -18.12
C THR A 25 -9.95 7.85 -18.26
N LYS A 26 -9.18 8.72 -17.59
CA LYS A 26 -7.72 8.68 -17.55
C LYS A 26 -7.23 8.41 -16.14
N ALA A 27 -6.02 7.87 -16.02
CA ALA A 27 -5.36 7.74 -14.73
C ALA A 27 -5.22 9.11 -14.05
N LYS A 28 -5.40 9.15 -12.73
CA LYS A 28 -5.27 10.41 -11.98
C LYS A 28 -3.87 11.00 -12.16
N ARG A 29 -3.82 12.26 -12.59
CA ARG A 29 -2.58 13.02 -12.80
C ARG A 29 -2.20 13.78 -11.53
N THR A 30 -1.87 13.04 -10.47
CA THR A 30 -1.39 13.62 -9.20
C THR A 30 -0.07 14.36 -9.38
N LEU A 31 0.38 15.14 -8.39
CA LEU A 31 1.61 15.95 -8.54
C LEU A 31 2.87 15.10 -8.76
N ASN A 32 2.88 13.85 -8.32
CA ASN A 32 3.94 12.89 -8.57
C ASN A 32 3.71 12.03 -9.84
N PHE A 33 2.69 12.30 -10.64
CA PHE A 33 2.46 11.57 -11.88
C PHE A 33 3.46 11.98 -12.97
N ASN A 34 4.19 10.99 -13.50
CA ASN A 34 5.13 11.12 -14.61
C ASN A 34 6.15 12.26 -14.47
N VAL A 35 6.59 12.52 -13.24
CA VAL A 35 7.58 13.56 -12.96
C VAL A 35 9.00 13.01 -13.11
N PRO A 36 9.98 13.87 -13.49
CA PRO A 36 11.40 13.53 -13.40
C PRO A 36 11.76 13.03 -12.01
N VAL A 37 12.42 11.88 -11.94
CA VAL A 37 12.89 11.31 -10.67
C VAL A 37 14.28 11.85 -10.35
N HIS A 38 14.45 12.38 -9.14
CA HIS A 38 15.71 12.94 -8.69
C HIS A 38 16.57 11.92 -7.92
N GLN A 39 17.81 12.29 -7.60
CA GLN A 39 18.78 11.45 -6.89
C GLN A 39 18.39 11.15 -5.43
N ASP A 40 17.32 11.78 -4.94
CA ASP A 40 16.78 11.60 -3.59
C ASP A 40 15.81 10.41 -3.49
N LYS A 41 15.55 9.67 -4.59
CA LYS A 41 14.77 8.41 -4.59
C LYS A 41 15.66 7.17 -4.67
N HIS A 42 15.14 6.05 -4.18
CA HIS A 42 15.78 4.74 -4.29
C HIS A 42 16.15 4.42 -5.75
N TRP A 43 17.25 3.71 -5.96
CA TRP A 43 17.84 3.52 -7.29
C TRP A 43 16.86 2.89 -8.29
N LEU A 44 16.00 1.97 -7.84
CA LEU A 44 15.02 1.31 -8.71
C LEU A 44 14.05 2.31 -9.35
N ILE A 45 13.60 3.32 -8.60
CA ILE A 45 12.68 4.36 -9.10
C ILE A 45 13.36 5.23 -10.16
N ARG A 46 14.68 5.41 -10.04
CA ARG A 46 15.52 6.20 -10.96
C ARG A 46 15.85 5.46 -12.25
N GLU A 47 15.71 4.13 -12.27
CA GLU A 47 16.13 3.28 -13.40
C GLU A 47 15.23 3.50 -14.62
N GLY A 48 15.81 3.55 -15.82
CA GLY A 48 15.05 3.74 -17.07
C GLY A 48 14.55 5.19 -17.32
N PRO A 49 13.73 5.39 -18.37
CA PRO A 49 13.29 6.72 -18.77
C PRO A 49 12.48 7.43 -17.69
N THR A 50 12.82 8.70 -17.45
CA THR A 50 12.04 9.60 -16.60
C THR A 50 12.11 11.03 -17.17
N PRO A 51 10.98 11.64 -17.55
CA PRO A 51 9.61 11.09 -17.60
C PRO A 51 9.46 9.84 -18.50
N LEU A 52 8.35 9.12 -18.34
CA LEU A 52 7.96 8.04 -19.24
C LEU A 52 7.79 8.56 -20.68
N PRO A 53 8.10 7.74 -21.70
CA PRO A 53 7.83 8.07 -23.08
C PRO A 53 6.33 8.32 -23.33
N ASP A 54 6.03 9.25 -24.25
CA ASP A 54 4.65 9.70 -24.51
C ASP A 54 3.70 8.57 -24.96
N ASP A 55 4.21 7.51 -25.60
CA ASP A 55 3.41 6.37 -26.06
C ASP A 55 2.95 5.45 -24.90
N ILE A 56 3.56 5.58 -23.72
CA ILE A 56 3.18 4.80 -22.52
C ILE A 56 1.96 5.43 -21.84
N ILE A 57 1.81 6.75 -21.89
CA ILE A 57 0.75 7.46 -21.17
C ILE A 57 -0.67 7.02 -21.60
N PRO A 58 -0.97 6.82 -22.90
CA PRO A 58 -2.25 6.24 -23.31
C PRO A 58 -2.46 4.78 -22.82
N LYS A 59 -1.39 3.97 -22.74
CA LYS A 59 -1.48 2.58 -22.27
C LYS A 59 -1.86 2.51 -20.79
N ILE A 60 -1.26 3.35 -19.96
CA ILE A 60 -1.61 3.41 -18.53
C ILE A 60 -3.01 3.99 -18.31
N ASP A 61 -3.49 4.90 -19.16
CA ASP A 61 -4.90 5.33 -19.13
C ASP A 61 -5.86 4.18 -19.44
N GLU A 62 -5.53 3.38 -20.45
CA GLU A 62 -6.31 2.19 -20.78
C GLU A 62 -6.33 1.18 -19.62
N ILE A 63 -5.18 0.88 -19.02
CA ILE A 63 -5.07 -0.01 -17.86
C ILE A 63 -5.92 0.52 -16.70
N TYR A 64 -5.82 1.82 -16.41
CA TYR A 64 -6.60 2.46 -15.35
C TYR A 64 -8.11 2.27 -15.55
N ARG A 65 -8.60 2.57 -16.76
CA ARG A 65 -10.01 2.39 -17.14
C ARG A 65 -10.44 0.94 -17.02
N LYS A 66 -9.66 0.01 -17.60
CA LYS A 66 -9.96 -1.43 -17.56
C LYS A 66 -10.02 -1.98 -16.14
N ARG A 67 -9.14 -1.52 -15.25
CA ARG A 67 -9.20 -1.85 -13.81
C ARG A 67 -10.49 -1.37 -13.15
N TRP A 68 -10.96 -0.15 -13.48
CA TRP A 68 -12.24 0.36 -12.98
C TRP A 68 -13.44 -0.44 -13.49
N GLU A 69 -13.45 -0.77 -14.78
CA GLU A 69 -14.51 -1.59 -15.38
C GLU A 69 -14.52 -3.01 -14.82
N ALA A 70 -13.36 -3.62 -14.57
CA ALA A 70 -13.25 -4.91 -13.91
C ALA A 70 -13.75 -4.88 -12.46
N LEU A 71 -13.52 -3.78 -11.74
CA LEU A 71 -13.98 -3.63 -10.36
C LEU A 71 -15.52 -3.59 -10.24
N LEU A 72 -16.25 -3.21 -11.29
CA LEU A 72 -17.72 -3.26 -11.29
C LEU A 72 -18.28 -4.68 -11.11
N ALA A 73 -17.54 -5.71 -11.54
CA ALA A 73 -17.94 -7.09 -11.27
C ALA A 73 -17.80 -7.46 -9.77
N VAL A 74 -16.85 -6.82 -9.07
CA VAL A 74 -16.69 -6.95 -7.61
C VAL A 74 -17.80 -6.19 -6.90
N ASP A 75 -18.18 -5.00 -7.38
CA ASP A 75 -19.32 -4.23 -6.87
C ASP A 75 -20.64 -5.03 -6.98
N ASP A 76 -20.90 -5.63 -8.15
CA ASP A 76 -22.04 -6.53 -8.37
C ASP A 76 -22.01 -7.71 -7.39
N LEU A 77 -20.85 -8.32 -7.14
CA LEU A 77 -20.69 -9.42 -6.19
C LEU A 77 -21.02 -8.98 -4.75
N VAL A 78 -20.49 -7.84 -4.31
CA VAL A 78 -20.76 -7.30 -2.97
C VAL A 78 -22.26 -7.01 -2.82
N LYS A 79 -22.86 -6.37 -3.82
CA LYS A 79 -24.31 -6.10 -3.85
C LYS A 79 -25.13 -7.37 -3.74
N ASN A 80 -24.82 -8.39 -4.55
CA ASN A 80 -25.59 -9.64 -4.56
C ASN A 80 -25.49 -10.40 -3.24
N VAL A 81 -24.31 -10.43 -2.60
CA VAL A 81 -24.13 -11.05 -1.28
C VAL A 81 -24.93 -10.29 -0.22
N HIS A 82 -24.83 -8.97 -0.22
CA HIS A 82 -25.58 -8.11 0.70
C HIS A 82 -27.10 -8.29 0.54
N ASP A 83 -27.61 -8.23 -0.69
CA ASP A 83 -29.04 -8.36 -0.99
C ASP A 83 -29.57 -9.75 -0.61
N LEU A 84 -28.79 -10.82 -0.87
CA LEU A 84 -29.15 -12.17 -0.44
C LEU A 84 -29.24 -12.26 1.10
N LEU A 85 -28.28 -11.70 1.83
CA LEU A 85 -28.33 -11.69 3.30
C LEU A 85 -29.52 -10.89 3.83
N LYS A 86 -29.90 -9.80 3.13
CA LYS A 86 -31.09 -9.02 3.44
C LYS A 86 -32.36 -9.84 3.26
N GLU A 87 -32.51 -10.51 2.12
CA GLU A 87 -33.67 -11.38 1.81
C GLU A 87 -33.80 -12.54 2.81
N ARG A 88 -32.69 -13.01 3.36
CA ARG A 88 -32.64 -14.09 4.36
C ARG A 88 -32.75 -13.59 5.80
N HIS A 89 -32.90 -12.29 6.02
CA HIS A 89 -32.93 -11.67 7.36
C HIS A 89 -31.67 -11.96 8.21
N LEU A 90 -30.50 -11.96 7.58
CA LEU A 90 -29.20 -12.25 8.22
C LEU A 90 -28.31 -11.01 8.39
N LEU A 91 -28.71 -9.84 7.87
CA LEU A 91 -27.88 -8.63 7.95
C LEU A 91 -27.58 -8.19 9.39
N ASP A 92 -28.56 -8.30 10.28
CA ASP A 92 -28.44 -7.88 11.68
C ASP A 92 -27.53 -8.81 12.52
N ASP A 93 -27.01 -9.88 11.92
CA ASP A 93 -26.06 -10.83 12.53
C ASP A 93 -24.81 -11.03 11.64
N THR A 94 -24.55 -10.12 10.69
CA THR A 94 -23.43 -10.24 9.76
C THR A 94 -22.52 -9.01 9.82
N PHE A 95 -21.22 -9.26 10.02
CA PHE A 95 -20.18 -8.27 9.81
C PHE A 95 -19.67 -8.32 8.36
N PHE A 96 -19.59 -7.17 7.71
CA PHE A 96 -18.91 -6.98 6.43
C PHE A 96 -17.58 -6.28 6.67
N ILE A 97 -16.50 -6.84 6.12
CA ILE A 97 -15.18 -6.22 6.08
C ILE A 97 -14.74 -6.20 4.61
N TYR A 98 -14.57 -5.01 4.06
CA TYR A 98 -14.09 -4.80 2.68
C TYR A 98 -12.72 -4.14 2.71
N THR A 99 -11.75 -4.75 2.03
CA THR A 99 -10.38 -4.24 1.95
C THR A 99 -9.67 -4.70 0.67
N SER A 100 -8.40 -4.31 0.52
CA SER A 100 -7.48 -4.76 -0.53
C SER A 100 -6.21 -5.29 0.12
N ASP A 101 -5.51 -6.20 -0.55
CA ASP A 101 -4.21 -6.71 -0.13
C ASP A 101 -3.10 -5.65 -0.24
N ASN A 102 -3.13 -4.87 -1.31
CA ASN A 102 -2.23 -3.74 -1.57
C ASN A 102 -2.91 -2.65 -2.41
N GLY A 103 -2.23 -1.51 -2.51
CA GLY A 103 -2.54 -0.42 -3.42
C GLY A 103 -2.01 -0.69 -4.84
N TYR A 104 -1.94 0.34 -5.66
CA TYR A 104 -1.45 0.27 -7.03
C TYR A 104 -1.01 1.65 -7.52
N HIS A 105 0.25 1.79 -7.92
CA HIS A 105 0.69 2.98 -8.64
C HIS A 105 0.43 2.82 -10.13
N ILE A 106 0.23 3.95 -10.80
CA ILE A 106 -0.01 4.03 -12.25
C ILE A 106 0.48 5.38 -12.76
N GLY A 107 1.76 5.41 -13.15
CA GLY A 107 2.47 6.59 -13.61
C GLY A 107 3.17 7.40 -12.50
N GLN A 108 2.92 7.14 -11.21
CA GLN A 108 3.62 7.88 -10.14
C GLN A 108 5.13 7.65 -10.21
N PHE A 109 5.91 8.72 -10.06
CA PHE A 109 7.37 8.73 -10.17
C PHE A 109 7.91 8.12 -11.47
N SER A 110 7.18 8.30 -12.58
CA SER A 110 7.52 7.66 -13.86
C SER A 110 7.58 6.12 -13.79
N MET A 111 6.92 5.50 -12.81
CA MET A 111 6.71 4.04 -12.77
C MET A 111 5.41 3.73 -13.52
N PRO A 112 5.44 2.92 -14.58
CA PRO A 112 4.28 2.66 -15.42
C PRO A 112 3.10 2.10 -14.62
N MET A 113 3.32 1.01 -13.89
CA MET A 113 2.29 0.35 -13.10
C MET A 113 2.85 -0.84 -12.32
N ASP A 114 2.51 -0.93 -11.04
CA ASP A 114 2.55 -2.16 -10.25
C ASP A 114 2.07 -1.80 -8.81
N LYS A 115 2.44 -2.66 -7.88
CA LYS A 115 2.66 -2.45 -6.46
C LYS A 115 4.10 -2.92 -6.20
N ARG A 116 4.77 -2.39 -5.18
CA ARG A 116 6.01 -2.87 -4.49
C ARG A 116 6.89 -1.75 -3.94
N GLN A 117 6.42 -0.50 -4.02
CA GLN A 117 7.16 0.67 -3.59
C GLN A 117 6.62 1.18 -2.25
N PRO A 118 7.42 1.89 -1.43
CA PRO A 118 6.99 2.34 -0.10
C PRO A 118 6.07 3.58 -0.11
N TYR A 119 5.48 3.90 -1.27
CA TYR A 119 4.65 5.09 -1.48
C TYR A 119 3.18 4.79 -1.14
N GLU A 120 2.43 5.79 -0.67
CA GLU A 120 1.02 5.68 -0.29
C GLU A 120 0.16 5.05 -1.39
N THR A 121 0.52 5.24 -2.66
CA THR A 121 -0.15 4.57 -3.79
C THR A 121 -0.18 3.06 -3.68
N ASP A 122 0.86 2.46 -3.10
CA ASP A 122 1.08 1.01 -3.05
C ASP A 122 0.69 0.43 -1.69
N ILE A 123 0.84 1.21 -0.61
CA ILE A 123 0.65 0.72 0.76
C ILE A 123 -0.71 1.10 1.37
N ARG A 124 -1.39 2.13 0.86
CA ARG A 124 -2.68 2.57 1.42
C ARG A 124 -3.84 1.93 0.68
N VAL A 125 -4.60 1.13 1.41
CA VAL A 125 -5.76 0.38 0.91
C VAL A 125 -7.07 0.87 1.50
N PRO A 126 -8.22 0.64 0.83
CA PRO A 126 -9.52 0.86 1.46
C PRO A 126 -9.72 -0.11 2.63
N LEU A 127 -10.41 0.35 3.67
CA LEU A 127 -10.97 -0.50 4.71
C LEU A 127 -12.35 0.04 5.10
N LEU A 128 -13.38 -0.75 4.87
CA LEU A 128 -14.76 -0.47 5.28
C LEU A 128 -15.24 -1.62 6.16
N ILE A 129 -15.87 -1.29 7.27
CA ILE A 129 -16.40 -2.27 8.21
C ILE A 129 -17.83 -1.87 8.58
N SER A 130 -18.78 -2.80 8.47
CA SER A 130 -20.16 -2.63 8.92
C SER A 130 -20.68 -3.92 9.57
N GLY A 131 -21.70 -3.81 10.41
CA GLY A 131 -22.24 -4.95 11.16
C GLY A 131 -22.83 -4.55 12.51
N PRO A 132 -23.26 -5.54 13.30
CA PRO A 132 -23.91 -5.32 14.59
C PRO A 132 -23.06 -4.48 15.55
N GLY A 133 -23.66 -3.45 16.15
CA GLY A 133 -23.00 -2.59 17.14
C GLY A 133 -21.98 -1.59 16.59
N ILE A 134 -21.80 -1.48 15.27
CA ILE A 134 -20.90 -0.51 14.64
C ILE A 134 -21.67 0.77 14.30
N GLU A 135 -21.25 1.89 14.89
CA GLU A 135 -21.77 3.21 14.55
C GLU A 135 -21.04 3.83 13.35
N LEU A 136 -21.76 4.63 12.57
CA LEU A 136 -21.18 5.37 11.45
C LEU A 136 -20.10 6.34 11.94
N SER A 137 -18.86 6.11 11.51
CA SER A 137 -17.71 6.91 11.90
C SER A 137 -16.63 6.89 10.80
N THR A 138 -15.65 7.80 10.89
CA THR A 138 -14.45 7.79 10.05
C THR A 138 -13.23 7.86 10.96
N ILE A 139 -12.31 6.91 10.78
CA ILE A 139 -11.09 6.81 11.58
C ILE A 139 -9.90 7.21 10.69
N SER A 140 -9.11 8.19 11.15
CA SER A 140 -7.92 8.69 10.45
C SER A 140 -6.61 8.06 10.95
N THR A 141 -6.67 7.32 12.06
CA THR A 141 -5.53 6.57 12.61
C THR A 141 -5.12 5.44 11.67
N PRO A 142 -3.82 5.24 11.38
CA PRO A 142 -3.36 4.21 10.46
C PRO A 142 -3.66 2.84 11.05
N VAL A 143 -4.17 1.96 10.22
CA VAL A 143 -4.44 0.57 10.52
C VAL A 143 -3.61 -0.30 9.59
N SER A 144 -3.38 -1.54 10.00
CA SER A 144 -2.66 -2.53 9.20
C SER A 144 -3.54 -3.75 9.00
N SER A 145 -3.29 -4.51 7.93
CA SER A 145 -4.01 -5.76 7.65
C SER A 145 -3.93 -6.78 8.80
N VAL A 146 -2.88 -6.71 9.64
CA VAL A 146 -2.76 -7.53 10.86
C VAL A 146 -3.82 -7.22 11.92
N ASP A 147 -4.40 -6.01 11.90
CA ASP A 147 -5.50 -5.62 12.77
C ASP A 147 -6.79 -6.36 12.41
N ILE A 148 -7.00 -6.61 11.11
CA ILE A 148 -8.21 -7.28 10.62
C ILE A 148 -8.31 -8.69 11.22
N PHE A 149 -7.18 -9.40 11.31
CA PHE A 149 -7.12 -10.73 11.90
C PHE A 149 -7.60 -10.73 13.37
N ILE A 150 -7.00 -9.89 14.22
CA ILE A 150 -7.37 -9.85 15.64
C ILE A 150 -8.77 -9.24 15.86
N THR A 151 -9.20 -8.36 14.97
CA THR A 151 -10.55 -7.78 14.93
C THR A 151 -11.61 -8.86 14.69
N ILE A 152 -11.38 -9.78 13.75
CA ILE A 152 -12.28 -10.91 13.50
C ILE A 152 -12.34 -11.86 14.71
N LEU A 153 -11.19 -12.16 15.31
CA LEU A 153 -11.16 -13.01 16.52
C LEU A 153 -11.87 -12.34 17.70
N SER A 154 -11.73 -11.02 17.83
CA SER A 154 -12.43 -10.22 18.83
C SER A 154 -13.96 -10.28 18.65
N ILE A 155 -14.47 -10.20 17.41
CA ILE A 155 -15.91 -10.41 17.14
C ILE A 155 -16.34 -11.80 17.61
N ALA A 156 -15.54 -12.82 17.32
CA ALA A 156 -15.81 -14.20 17.68
C ALA A 156 -15.59 -14.51 19.17
N SER A 157 -15.22 -13.52 20.00
CA SER A 157 -14.86 -13.71 21.41
C SER A 157 -13.74 -14.72 21.63
N VAL A 158 -12.78 -14.77 20.70
CA VAL A 158 -11.59 -15.63 20.75
C VAL A 158 -10.39 -14.79 21.17
N ASP A 159 -9.76 -15.18 22.28
CA ASP A 159 -8.54 -14.53 22.76
C ASP A 159 -7.32 -15.12 22.05
N TYR A 160 -6.47 -14.25 21.48
CA TYR A 160 -5.29 -14.66 20.72
C TYR A 160 -4.24 -13.56 20.71
N ALA A 161 -2.97 -13.94 20.82
CA ALA A 161 -1.86 -13.00 20.73
C ALA A 161 -1.64 -12.58 19.26
N SER A 162 -1.71 -11.29 18.97
CA SER A 162 -1.48 -10.72 17.64
C SER A 162 -0.58 -9.49 17.72
N ASP A 163 0.16 -9.22 16.64
CA ASP A 163 0.91 -7.98 16.46
C ASP A 163 -0.01 -6.76 16.22
N GLY A 164 -1.24 -7.03 15.75
CA GLY A 164 -2.28 -6.03 15.53
C GLY A 164 -3.09 -5.70 16.79
N MET A 165 -4.00 -4.74 16.64
CA MET A 165 -5.03 -4.43 17.63
C MET A 165 -6.43 -4.56 17.05
N THR A 166 -7.41 -4.87 17.90
CA THR A 166 -8.82 -4.88 17.48
C THR A 166 -9.28 -3.48 17.08
N LEU A 167 -10.09 -3.39 16.03
CA LEU A 167 -10.69 -2.15 15.54
C LEU A 167 -12.04 -1.83 16.19
N PHE A 168 -12.57 -2.71 17.05
CA PHE A 168 -13.90 -2.57 17.67
C PHE A 168 -13.90 -2.09 19.11
N ASP A 169 -12.74 -1.78 19.69
CA ASP A 169 -12.66 -1.26 21.06
C ASP A 169 -12.98 0.24 21.09
N THR A 170 -14.25 0.57 20.84
CA THR A 170 -14.84 1.92 20.87
C THR A 170 -14.65 2.65 22.21
N TYR A 171 -14.26 1.95 23.28
CA TYR A 171 -14.02 2.52 24.60
C TYR A 171 -12.59 3.01 24.83
N ARG A 172 -11.68 2.73 23.90
CA ARG A 172 -10.37 3.39 23.84
C ARG A 172 -10.41 4.30 22.64
N ASN A 173 -10.44 5.62 22.89
CA ASN A 173 -10.03 6.64 21.92
C ASN A 173 -8.92 6.03 21.07
N PHE A 174 -9.21 5.68 19.80
CA PHE A 174 -8.21 5.16 18.87
C PHE A 174 -7.00 6.04 19.08
N THR A 175 -5.90 5.45 19.56
CA THR A 175 -4.77 6.23 20.02
C THR A 175 -4.38 7.12 18.86
N GLN A 176 -4.61 8.43 19.00
CA GLN A 176 -4.47 9.34 17.86
C GLN A 176 -3.06 9.26 17.29
N ASP A 177 -2.10 8.83 18.13
CA ASP A 177 -0.74 8.43 17.76
C ASP A 177 -0.62 6.92 17.57
N ARG A 178 -0.40 6.49 16.32
CA ARG A 178 -0.17 5.09 15.97
C ARG A 178 0.92 4.97 14.92
N THR A 179 1.77 3.96 15.09
CA THR A 179 2.77 3.55 14.10
C THR A 179 2.46 2.15 13.60
N VAL A 180 2.49 1.95 12.29
CA VAL A 180 2.41 0.62 11.66
C VAL A 180 3.71 0.33 10.90
N LEU A 181 4.07 -0.95 10.85
CA LEU A 181 5.21 -1.47 10.09
C LEU A 181 4.73 -1.85 8.69
N ILE A 182 5.53 -1.51 7.69
CA ILE A 182 5.38 -1.96 6.31
C ILE A 182 6.70 -2.60 5.91
N GLU A 183 6.65 -3.79 5.33
CA GLU A 183 7.84 -4.49 4.86
C GLU A 183 7.63 -5.00 3.45
N TYR A 184 8.72 -5.01 2.69
CA TYR A 184 8.76 -5.63 1.40
C TYR A 184 10.09 -6.35 1.20
N ARG A 185 10.05 -7.54 0.58
CA ARG A 185 11.21 -8.37 0.27
C ARG A 185 11.28 -8.50 -1.24
N GLY A 186 12.30 -7.87 -1.82
CA GLY A 186 12.49 -7.77 -3.25
C GLY A 186 12.80 -9.10 -3.91
N GLU A 187 12.21 -9.33 -5.07
CA GLU A 187 12.34 -10.55 -5.85
C GLU A 187 13.40 -10.41 -6.94
N ARG A 188 13.92 -11.56 -7.37
CA ARG A 188 14.90 -11.67 -8.46
C ARG A 188 14.31 -12.51 -9.58
N SER A 189 14.75 -12.31 -10.81
CA SER A 189 14.36 -13.18 -11.91
C SER A 189 14.89 -14.60 -11.70
N HIS A 190 14.07 -15.63 -11.90
CA HIS A 190 14.52 -17.02 -11.74
C HIS A 190 15.52 -17.48 -12.82
N LYS A 191 15.50 -16.81 -13.97
CA LYS A 191 16.37 -17.02 -15.13
C LYS A 191 16.63 -15.67 -15.78
N LEU A 192 17.66 -15.60 -16.62
CA LEU A 192 17.87 -14.43 -17.48
C LEU A 192 16.58 -14.16 -18.28
N THR A 193 16.15 -12.90 -18.26
CA THR A 193 14.94 -12.48 -18.94
C THR A 193 15.23 -12.23 -20.41
N SER A 194 14.19 -12.35 -21.23
CA SER A 194 14.23 -11.98 -22.65
C SER A 194 13.16 -10.92 -22.92
N SER A 195 13.10 -9.89 -22.06
CA SER A 195 12.11 -8.82 -22.15
C SER A 195 12.43 -7.83 -23.27
N GLY A 196 13.66 -7.85 -23.80
CA GLY A 196 14.18 -6.88 -24.76
C GLY A 196 14.69 -5.60 -24.10
N CYS A 197 14.96 -5.64 -22.80
CA CYS A 197 15.43 -4.51 -22.01
C CYS A 197 16.94 -4.58 -21.73
N PRO A 198 17.60 -3.42 -21.50
CA PRO A 198 19.02 -3.40 -21.16
C PRO A 198 19.39 -4.26 -19.93
N SER A 199 18.43 -4.45 -19.03
CA SER A 199 18.57 -5.22 -17.80
C SER A 199 18.37 -6.73 -17.96
N ASP A 200 18.17 -7.26 -19.17
CA ASP A 200 17.91 -8.70 -19.40
C ASP A 200 19.04 -9.63 -18.90
N ASN A 201 20.25 -9.09 -18.76
CA ASN A 201 21.41 -9.83 -18.24
C ASN A 201 21.54 -9.76 -16.70
N ASP A 202 20.69 -8.98 -16.02
CA ASP A 202 20.72 -8.83 -14.57
C ASP A 202 19.60 -9.66 -13.92
N ILE A 203 19.98 -10.79 -13.34
CA ILE A 203 19.09 -11.64 -12.55
C ILE A 203 18.51 -10.90 -11.33
N ASN A 204 19.18 -9.87 -10.82
CA ASN A 204 18.73 -9.20 -9.60
C ASN A 204 17.52 -8.30 -9.80
N VAL A 205 17.13 -7.99 -11.04
CA VAL A 205 15.87 -7.29 -11.32
C VAL A 205 14.79 -8.28 -11.76
N ALA A 206 13.53 -7.88 -11.61
CA ALA A 206 12.37 -8.65 -12.04
C ALA A 206 11.30 -7.73 -12.63
N LEU A 207 10.37 -8.35 -13.37
CA LEU A 207 9.19 -7.66 -13.93
C LEU A 207 9.53 -6.48 -14.85
N CYS A 208 10.62 -6.59 -15.60
CA CYS A 208 10.98 -5.62 -16.62
C CYS A 208 10.17 -5.87 -17.90
N ALA A 209 9.55 -4.83 -18.44
CA ALA A 209 8.76 -4.92 -19.67
C ALA A 209 9.14 -3.80 -20.65
N LYS A 210 9.53 -4.17 -21.88
CA LYS A 210 9.96 -3.20 -22.90
C LYS A 210 8.83 -2.28 -23.33
N GLU A 211 7.62 -2.82 -23.43
CA GLU A 211 6.41 -2.09 -23.72
C GLU A 211 5.99 -1.10 -22.63
N MET A 212 6.62 -1.19 -21.44
CA MET A 212 6.49 -0.30 -20.29
C MET A 212 7.84 0.41 -20.01
N ALA A 213 8.54 0.81 -21.07
CA ALA A 213 9.77 1.60 -21.01
C ALA A 213 10.95 0.94 -20.26
N CYS A 214 10.97 -0.39 -20.15
CA CYS A 214 12.01 -1.13 -19.44
C CYS A 214 12.18 -0.72 -17.97
N LYS A 215 11.13 -0.18 -17.37
CA LYS A 215 11.04 -0.02 -15.92
C LYS A 215 10.85 -1.42 -15.32
N CYS A 216 11.84 -1.86 -14.55
CA CYS A 216 11.70 -3.06 -13.74
C CYS A 216 10.92 -2.69 -12.47
N GLU A 217 9.84 -3.41 -12.19
CA GLU A 217 8.97 -3.11 -11.06
C GLU A 217 9.49 -3.69 -9.74
N ASP A 218 10.51 -4.55 -9.80
CA ASP A 218 11.15 -5.13 -8.62
C ASP A 218 12.63 -5.49 -8.80
N ALA A 219 13.32 -5.67 -7.68
CA ALA A 219 14.69 -6.15 -7.61
C ALA A 219 15.02 -6.78 -6.25
N ALA A 220 16.02 -7.66 -6.19
CA ALA A 220 16.43 -8.34 -4.95
C ALA A 220 16.77 -7.38 -3.80
N ASN A 221 17.37 -6.24 -4.11
CA ASN A 221 17.71 -5.17 -3.17
C ASN A 221 16.64 -4.05 -3.11
N ASN A 222 15.49 -4.20 -3.78
CA ASN A 222 14.25 -3.47 -3.44
C ASN A 222 13.62 -4.11 -2.22
N THR A 223 14.40 -4.23 -1.15
CA THR A 223 13.99 -4.82 0.12
C THR A 223 14.01 -3.71 1.15
N PHE A 224 12.90 -3.48 1.85
CA PHE A 224 12.81 -2.38 2.79
C PHE A 224 11.89 -2.68 3.97
N SER A 225 12.14 -1.95 5.06
CA SER A 225 11.20 -1.82 6.16
C SER A 225 10.91 -0.35 6.38
N CYS A 226 9.63 -0.02 6.57
CA CYS A 226 9.14 1.33 6.79
C CYS A 226 8.25 1.41 8.02
N ILE A 227 8.27 2.56 8.68
CA ILE A 227 7.24 2.94 9.64
C ILE A 227 6.33 4.01 9.03
N ARG A 228 5.03 3.80 9.18
CA ARG A 228 3.99 4.80 8.89
C ARG A 228 3.37 5.23 10.19
N ARG A 229 3.57 6.50 10.57
CA ARG A 229 3.06 7.05 11.83
C ARG A 229 2.10 8.21 11.58
N VAL A 230 0.92 8.14 12.18
CA VAL A 230 0.01 9.29 12.30
C VAL A 230 -0.21 9.57 13.78
N ALA A 231 -0.13 10.85 14.14
CA ALA A 231 -0.42 11.45 15.43
C ALA A 231 -1.02 12.84 15.18
N PRO A 232 -1.62 13.52 16.17
CA PRO A 232 -2.25 14.83 15.96
C PRO A 232 -1.39 15.87 15.23
N ASN A 233 -0.07 15.83 15.44
CA ASN A 233 0.90 16.72 14.80
C ASN A 233 1.96 15.99 13.96
N PHE A 234 1.77 14.70 13.68
CA PHE A 234 2.76 13.89 12.97
C PHE A 234 2.07 13.06 11.92
N ASN A 235 2.50 13.14 10.66
CA ASN A 235 1.99 12.30 9.61
C ASN A 235 3.19 11.88 8.75
N ASN A 236 3.89 10.83 9.15
CA ASN A 236 5.23 10.55 8.64
C ASN A 236 5.34 9.15 8.02
N VAL A 237 6.18 9.05 7.01
CA VAL A 237 6.75 7.81 6.49
C VAL A 237 8.25 7.85 6.71
N PHE A 238 8.84 6.75 7.16
CA PHE A 238 10.30 6.59 7.24
C PHE A 238 10.69 5.16 6.88
N CYS A 239 11.53 5.02 5.87
CA CYS A 239 11.95 3.75 5.28
C CYS A 239 13.47 3.59 5.33
N VAL A 240 13.91 2.36 5.50
CA VAL A 240 15.32 1.97 5.31
C VAL A 240 15.35 0.80 4.35
N PHE A 241 16.10 0.96 3.27
CA PHE A 241 16.36 -0.09 2.29
C PHE A 241 17.53 -0.97 2.74
N GLU A 242 17.41 -2.26 2.47
CA GLU A 242 18.44 -3.28 2.65
C GLU A 242 19.26 -3.43 1.36
N ASP A 243 19.81 -2.29 0.90
CA ASP A 243 20.74 -2.21 -0.21
C ASP A 243 22.18 -1.94 0.30
N ASP A 244 23.12 -1.76 -0.63
CA ASP A 244 24.53 -1.45 -0.33
C ASP A 244 24.71 -0.06 0.29
N GLN A 245 23.78 0.86 0.03
CA GLN A 245 23.82 2.26 0.51
C GLN A 245 23.07 2.47 1.83
N LYS A 246 22.27 1.49 2.27
CA LYS A 246 21.27 1.61 3.33
C LYS A 246 20.40 2.84 3.10
N PHE A 247 19.90 2.96 1.87
CA PHE A 247 19.17 4.14 1.41
C PHE A 247 18.01 4.44 2.34
N ILE A 248 17.73 5.73 2.56
CA ILE A 248 16.68 6.19 3.46
C ILE A 248 15.73 7.05 2.66
N GLU A 249 14.45 6.76 2.77
CA GLU A 249 13.39 7.68 2.38
C GLU A 249 12.57 8.10 3.59
N ALA A 250 12.23 9.38 3.66
CA ALA A 250 11.32 9.89 4.67
C ALA A 250 10.49 11.06 4.14
N TYR A 251 9.25 11.14 4.59
CA TYR A 251 8.25 12.10 4.12
C TYR A 251 7.39 12.60 5.28
N ASP A 252 7.09 13.90 5.29
CA ASP A 252 6.04 14.48 6.11
C ASP A 252 4.79 14.70 5.23
N MET A 253 3.84 13.80 5.39
CA MET A 253 2.61 13.72 4.60
C MET A 253 1.64 14.88 4.89
N ASN A 254 1.87 15.69 5.94
CA ASN A 254 1.09 16.91 6.16
C ASN A 254 1.46 18.02 5.18
N ILE A 255 2.67 17.99 4.63
CA ILE A 255 3.19 19.01 3.70
C ILE A 255 3.51 18.44 2.31
N ASP A 256 3.77 17.13 2.21
CA ASP A 256 4.14 16.41 1.00
C ASP A 256 3.31 15.13 0.85
N GLU A 257 2.02 15.30 0.59
CA GLU A 257 1.06 14.19 0.39
C GLU A 257 1.49 13.22 -0.73
N TYR A 258 2.21 13.73 -1.73
CA TYR A 258 2.63 12.99 -2.92
C TYR A 258 4.07 12.47 -2.85
N GLN A 259 4.73 12.62 -1.70
CA GLN A 259 6.07 12.07 -1.41
C GLN A 259 7.14 12.51 -2.44
N LEU A 260 7.05 13.75 -2.91
CA LEU A 260 7.93 14.32 -3.92
C LEU A 260 9.35 14.56 -3.38
N THR A 261 9.50 15.01 -2.14
CA THR A 261 10.79 15.44 -1.58
C THR A 261 11.23 14.53 -0.43
N ASN A 262 12.28 13.74 -0.65
CA ASN A 262 12.83 12.90 0.41
C ASN A 262 13.59 13.75 1.44
N ILE A 263 13.08 13.80 2.67
CA ILE A 263 13.70 14.54 3.78
C ILE A 263 14.59 13.66 4.68
N GLY A 264 14.81 12.38 4.32
CA GLY A 264 15.55 11.41 5.13
C GLY A 264 17.00 11.82 5.44
N TYR A 265 17.64 12.57 4.55
CA TYR A 265 19.01 13.05 4.75
C TYR A 265 19.10 14.48 5.30
N SER A 266 18.07 15.30 5.08
CA SER A 266 17.99 16.70 5.55
C SER A 266 17.35 16.85 6.93
N MET A 267 16.62 15.84 7.41
CA MET A 267 16.03 15.85 8.74
C MET A 267 17.07 15.91 9.87
N GLU A 268 16.65 16.48 11.00
CA GLU A 268 17.43 16.52 12.24
C GLU A 268 18.02 15.15 12.61
N LYS A 269 19.33 15.10 12.93
CA LYS A 269 20.03 13.85 13.25
C LYS A 269 19.38 13.09 14.40
N SER A 270 18.85 13.81 15.38
CA SER A 270 18.14 13.26 16.54
C SER A 270 16.82 12.58 16.13
N SER A 271 16.02 13.22 15.27
CA SER A 271 14.80 12.68 14.70
C SER A 271 15.08 11.43 13.86
N ARG A 272 16.08 11.48 12.98
CA ARG A 272 16.50 10.32 12.18
C ARG A 272 16.92 9.13 13.04
N ARG A 273 17.72 9.36 14.08
CA ARG A 273 18.12 8.31 15.04
C ARG A 273 16.91 7.69 15.72
N ARG A 274 15.93 8.52 16.08
CA ARG A 274 14.70 8.08 16.74
C ARG A 274 13.83 7.24 15.82
N PHE A 275 13.63 7.64 14.56
CA PHE A 275 12.90 6.83 13.58
C PHE A 275 13.60 5.50 13.29
N ARG A 276 14.93 5.48 13.13
CA ARG A 276 15.68 4.23 13.01
C ARG A 276 15.51 3.30 14.21
N LYS A 277 15.52 3.85 15.44
CA LYS A 277 15.27 3.05 16.65
C LYS A 277 13.85 2.49 16.67
N LEU A 278 12.86 3.31 16.32
CA LEU A 278 11.47 2.89 16.25
C LEU A 278 11.27 1.79 15.21
N LEU A 279 11.79 1.98 13.99
CA LEU A 279 11.75 0.97 12.93
C LEU A 279 12.38 -0.35 13.38
N LYS A 280 13.59 -0.30 13.97
CA LYS A 280 14.25 -1.51 14.50
C LYS A 280 13.39 -2.22 15.56
N ASN A 281 12.73 -1.48 16.43
CA ASN A 281 11.84 -2.07 17.42
C ASN A 281 10.60 -2.71 16.78
N MET A 282 9.99 -2.04 15.80
CA MET A 282 8.83 -2.57 15.07
C MET A 282 9.18 -3.85 14.31
N VAL A 283 10.36 -3.94 13.70
CA VAL A 283 10.81 -5.15 12.98
C VAL A 283 11.02 -6.35 13.92
N MET A 284 11.30 -6.11 15.21
CA MET A 284 11.62 -7.17 16.18
C MET A 284 10.49 -7.48 17.16
N CYS A 285 9.44 -6.65 17.21
CA CYS A 285 8.36 -6.82 18.18
C CYS A 285 7.55 -8.08 17.87
N GLN A 286 6.85 -8.60 18.88
CA GLN A 286 5.91 -9.71 18.74
C GLN A 286 4.72 -9.54 19.68
N GLY A 287 3.54 -9.96 19.20
CA GLY A 287 2.29 -9.87 19.92
C GLY A 287 1.94 -8.42 20.33
N PRO A 288 1.32 -8.24 21.52
CA PRO A 288 0.88 -6.93 21.99
C PRO A 288 1.99 -5.87 22.11
N THR A 289 3.27 -6.26 22.07
CA THR A 289 4.40 -5.33 22.08
C THR A 289 4.61 -4.59 20.76
N CYS A 290 3.95 -5.01 19.67
CA CYS A 290 3.99 -4.35 18.36
C CYS A 290 3.09 -3.12 18.25
N VAL A 291 2.18 -2.93 19.19
CA VAL A 291 1.30 -1.77 19.23
C VAL A 291 2.05 -0.56 19.78
N TYR A 292 2.66 0.23 18.89
CA TYR A 292 3.40 1.44 19.26
C TYR A 292 2.57 2.71 19.07
N THR A 293 2.32 3.41 20.18
CA THR A 293 1.73 4.75 20.24
C THR A 293 2.76 5.71 20.80
N GLY A 294 3.17 6.74 20.05
CA GLY A 294 3.92 7.90 20.51
C GLY A 294 5.03 7.74 21.55
N SER A 295 6.28 7.94 21.14
CA SER A 295 7.14 8.93 21.81
C SER A 295 7.38 8.89 23.34
N GLY A 296 7.23 7.77 24.05
CA GLY A 296 7.24 7.81 25.51
C GLY A 296 7.90 6.61 26.17
N LYS A 297 9.21 6.72 26.46
CA LYS A 297 9.98 5.92 27.43
C LYS A 297 9.76 4.40 27.37
N ILE A 298 10.69 3.69 26.71
CA ILE A 298 11.06 2.36 27.17
C ILE A 298 11.42 2.53 28.66
N ARG A 299 10.60 1.99 29.56
CA ARG A 299 10.93 1.95 30.99
C ARG A 299 12.33 1.34 31.11
N LYS A 300 13.20 2.02 31.86
CA LYS A 300 14.51 1.51 32.26
C LYS A 300 14.36 0.13 32.90
#